data_AF-A0AAQ3XD78-F1
#
_entry.id   AF-A0AAQ3XD78-F1
#
_cell.length_a   1.000
_cell.length_b   1.000
_cell.length_c   1.000
_cell.angle_alpha   90.00
_cell.angle_beta   90.00
_cell.angle_gamma   90.00
#
_symmetry.space_group_name_H-M   'P 1'
#
loop_
_entity.id
_entity.type
_entity.pdbx_description
1 polymer ?
#
loop_
_entity_poly.entity_id
_entity_poly.type
_entity_poly.pdbx_seq_one_letter_code
_entity_poly.pdbx_strand_id
1 'polypeptide(L)'
;MGDNRKAMYEGWRKNGAHFREWQAIAEDFLKQAFKVARGPVTLCPCLDFKNGSYKTRHVMEEHLCIFGFMPDYLVWHKHGEQASHRISEPVQQSHDGMMMDMLNDLAMGFEFDLEKENHPPPEVQEFYRLLEAGDEKLHDHTKKTVLDMVSRLMTIKSKHNISNSCFNDITELVSEVIPSDHKLLKNLYLAKKMMAGLGMKYEKIDVKNEAGDNVDATVPAKQLRYMPIILLLKRLFLSMKIAKSMRWHKERSSGSQSEDVMVHPADGDAWKAMDEFDPEFARDPRSFRLGLATDGFTPFSTSASPYSCWQVFIMPYNLPPKMVLKDEFIFIALVIPGPEHPGKNLNVFLRPLIEELKQLWTGVKTYDSYAKKEFNLRAAYL
;
A
#
# COMPACT_ATOMS: atom_id res chain seq x y z
N MET A 1 -26.27 16.70 8.33
CA MET A 1 -25.77 16.55 9.71
C MET A 1 -24.24 16.39 9.78
N GLY A 2 -23.46 16.91 8.82
CA GLY A 2 -21.99 16.77 8.80
C GLY A 2 -21.19 17.90 9.47
N ASP A 3 -21.80 19.09 9.62
CA ASP A 3 -21.08 20.28 10.11
C ASP A 3 -20.84 20.31 11.62
N ASN A 4 -21.47 19.43 12.42
CA ASN A 4 -21.48 19.55 13.88
C ASN A 4 -20.40 18.71 14.61
N ARG A 5 -19.48 18.06 13.88
CA ARG A 5 -18.45 17.18 14.49
C ARG A 5 -17.09 17.80 14.69
N LYS A 6 -16.84 19.01 14.15
CA LYS A 6 -15.64 19.79 14.47
C LYS A 6 -15.56 20.13 15.97
N ALA A 7 -16.72 20.25 16.62
CA ALA A 7 -16.84 20.39 18.08
C ALA A 7 -16.28 19.20 18.89
N MET A 8 -15.99 18.04 18.26
CA MET A 8 -15.24 16.94 18.90
C MET A 8 -13.81 17.35 19.29
N TYR A 9 -13.22 18.30 18.55
CA TYR A 9 -11.84 18.75 18.75
C TYR A 9 -11.80 20.16 19.33
N GLU A 10 -12.59 21.08 18.78
CA GLU A 10 -12.67 22.47 19.24
C GLU A 10 -13.31 22.57 20.64
N GLY A 11 -14.18 21.61 20.96
CA GLY A 11 -14.94 21.54 22.19
C GLY A 11 -14.23 20.87 23.38
N TRP A 12 -13.09 20.20 23.13
CA TRP A 12 -12.38 19.41 24.15
C TRP A 12 -11.28 20.23 24.83
N ARG A 13 -11.18 20.18 26.17
CA ARG A 13 -10.14 20.88 26.93
C ARG A 13 -9.44 19.92 27.89
N LYS A 14 -8.10 19.99 27.91
CA LYS A 14 -7.23 19.15 28.76
C LYS A 14 -7.44 19.34 30.27
N ASN A 15 -8.07 20.43 30.69
CA ASN A 15 -8.37 20.74 32.09
C ASN A 15 -9.72 20.18 32.56
N GLY A 16 -10.43 19.39 31.73
CA GLY A 16 -11.72 18.77 32.07
C GLY A 16 -12.95 19.68 31.91
N ALA A 17 -12.77 20.97 31.64
CA ALA A 17 -13.86 21.92 31.37
C ALA A 17 -14.30 21.86 29.90
N HIS A 18 -14.76 20.69 29.45
CA HIS A 18 -15.24 20.48 28.09
C HIS A 18 -16.50 21.32 27.80
N PHE A 19 -16.63 21.80 26.57
CA PHE A 19 -17.83 22.51 26.16
C PHE A 19 -19.04 21.56 26.11
N ARG A 20 -20.26 22.09 26.35
CA ARG A 20 -21.49 21.28 26.35
C ARG A 20 -21.72 20.53 25.03
N GLU A 21 -21.33 21.13 23.91
CA GLU A 21 -21.41 20.52 22.59
C GLU A 21 -20.51 19.29 22.47
N TRP A 22 -19.31 19.34 23.05
CA TRP A 22 -18.42 18.18 23.11
C TRP A 22 -19.02 17.04 23.94
N GLN A 23 -19.60 17.36 25.10
CA GLN A 23 -20.24 16.36 25.96
C GLN A 23 -21.41 15.66 25.25
N ALA A 24 -22.23 16.43 24.51
CA ALA A 24 -23.32 15.87 23.73
C ALA A 24 -22.82 14.92 22.64
N ILE A 25 -21.75 15.28 21.93
CA ILE A 25 -21.16 14.42 20.88
C ILE A 25 -20.51 13.17 21.47
N ALA A 26 -19.83 13.30 22.61
CA ALA A 26 -19.22 12.16 23.30
C ALA A 26 -20.28 11.15 23.77
N GLU A 27 -21.41 11.62 24.30
CA GLU A 27 -22.51 10.76 24.72
C GLU A 27 -23.22 10.11 23.52
N ASP A 28 -23.43 10.85 22.43
CA ASP A 28 -23.99 10.27 21.19
C ASP A 28 -23.06 9.21 20.58
N PHE A 29 -21.75 9.43 20.64
CA PHE A 29 -20.76 8.43 20.24
C PHE A 29 -20.88 7.17 21.09
N LEU A 30 -20.89 7.29 22.42
CA LEU A 30 -20.97 6.15 23.33
C LEU A 30 -22.27 5.36 23.11
N LYS A 31 -23.41 6.03 22.91
CA LYS A 31 -24.68 5.37 22.59
C LYS A 31 -24.58 4.56 21.31
N GLN A 32 -24.05 5.14 20.23
CA GLN A 32 -23.91 4.46 18.94
C GLN A 32 -22.91 3.30 19.01
N ALA A 33 -21.74 3.52 19.61
CA ALA A 33 -20.68 2.54 19.73
C ALA A 33 -21.11 1.27 20.47
N PHE A 34 -21.85 1.43 21.57
CA PHE A 34 -22.35 0.30 22.36
C PHE A 34 -23.67 -0.28 21.85
N LYS A 35 -24.41 0.44 21.00
CA LYS A 35 -25.55 -0.12 20.27
C LYS A 35 -25.12 -1.14 19.21
N VAL A 36 -23.97 -0.91 18.56
CA VAL A 36 -23.44 -1.77 17.49
C VAL A 36 -22.47 -2.84 18.01
N ALA A 37 -21.98 -2.70 19.24
CA ALA A 37 -21.06 -3.66 19.85
C ALA A 37 -21.69 -5.05 19.99
N ARG A 38 -20.91 -6.11 19.69
CA ARG A 38 -21.33 -7.52 19.83
C ARG A 38 -21.26 -8.04 21.29
N GLY A 39 -20.98 -7.17 22.26
CA GLY A 39 -20.75 -7.52 23.66
C GLY A 39 -20.55 -6.29 24.56
N PRO A 40 -20.14 -6.45 25.83
CA PRO A 40 -20.05 -5.35 26.81
C PRO A 40 -18.86 -4.39 26.58
N VAL A 41 -18.05 -4.64 25.55
CA VAL A 41 -16.84 -3.88 25.22
C VAL A 41 -16.80 -3.55 23.73
N THR A 42 -16.21 -2.40 23.39
CA THR A 42 -15.96 -1.97 22.00
C THR A 42 -14.66 -1.17 21.90
N LEU A 43 -14.19 -0.86 20.68
CA LEU A 43 -12.89 -0.21 20.45
C LEU A 43 -12.88 1.22 21.00
N CYS A 44 -11.81 1.60 21.71
CA CYS A 44 -11.70 2.94 22.30
C CYS A 44 -11.05 3.93 21.32
N PRO A 45 -11.75 4.97 20.85
CA PRO A 45 -11.21 5.93 19.88
C PRO A 45 -10.44 7.09 20.53
N CYS A 46 -10.03 6.97 21.80
CA CYS A 46 -9.33 8.07 22.44
C CYS A 46 -7.92 8.29 21.84
N LEU A 47 -7.32 9.44 22.10
CA LEU A 47 -6.00 9.79 21.56
C LEU A 47 -4.90 8.78 21.92
N ASP A 48 -5.01 8.13 23.09
CA ASP A 48 -4.02 7.17 23.57
C ASP A 48 -4.15 5.79 22.88
N PHE A 49 -5.38 5.28 22.77
CA PHE A 49 -5.64 3.93 22.24
C PHE A 49 -5.97 3.88 20.75
N LYS A 50 -6.50 4.96 20.14
CA LYS A 50 -6.77 5.10 18.69
C LYS A 50 -7.46 3.88 18.03
N ASN A 51 -8.51 3.35 18.67
CA ASN A 51 -9.23 2.13 18.29
C ASN A 51 -8.40 0.83 18.35
N GLY A 52 -7.32 0.79 19.14
CA GLY A 52 -6.44 -0.37 19.32
C GLY A 52 -6.77 -1.27 20.51
N SER A 53 -7.68 -0.85 21.41
CA SER A 53 -8.06 -1.64 22.60
C SER A 53 -9.57 -1.62 22.82
N TYR A 54 -10.12 -2.76 23.23
CA TYR A 54 -11.50 -2.88 23.68
C TYR A 54 -11.65 -2.34 25.10
N LYS A 55 -12.69 -1.54 25.34
CA LYS A 55 -13.03 -0.97 26.64
C LYS A 55 -14.54 -1.06 26.89
N THR A 56 -14.91 -1.16 28.16
CA THR A 56 -16.31 -1.02 28.61
C THR A 56 -16.76 0.44 28.50
N ARG A 57 -18.07 0.69 28.48
CA ARG A 57 -18.64 2.04 28.32
C ARG A 57 -18.06 3.06 29.30
N HIS A 58 -18.04 2.72 30.58
CA HIS A 58 -17.55 3.62 31.63
C HIS A 58 -16.08 4.02 31.45
N VAL A 59 -15.20 3.05 31.21
CA VAL A 59 -13.77 3.29 30.95
C VAL A 59 -13.55 4.09 29.65
N MET A 60 -14.39 3.87 28.63
CA MET A 60 -14.31 4.62 27.37
C MET A 60 -14.71 6.08 27.55
N GLU A 61 -15.74 6.35 28.34
CA GLU A 61 -16.16 7.71 28.70
C GLU A 61 -15.06 8.48 29.43
N GLU A 62 -14.44 7.84 30.43
CA GLU A 62 -13.31 8.40 31.16
C GLU A 62 -12.14 8.73 30.21
N HIS A 63 -11.78 7.80 29.33
CA HIS A 63 -10.71 8.01 28.36
C HIS A 63 -11.00 9.16 27.38
N LEU A 64 -12.25 9.32 26.96
CA LEU A 64 -12.64 10.44 26.09
C LEU A 64 -12.54 11.78 26.82
N CYS A 65 -12.92 11.84 28.09
CA CYS A 65 -12.74 13.04 28.91
C CYS A 65 -11.25 13.38 29.09
N ILE A 66 -10.43 12.39 29.45
CA ILE A 66 -9.00 12.61 29.78
C ILE A 66 -8.14 12.86 28.54
N PHE A 67 -8.39 12.16 27.44
CA PHE A 67 -7.51 12.15 26.27
C PHE A 67 -8.12 12.73 25.00
N GLY A 68 -9.44 12.93 24.97
CA GLY A 68 -10.16 13.36 23.77
C GLY A 68 -10.22 12.27 22.70
N PHE A 69 -10.90 12.58 21.61
CA PHE A 69 -10.96 11.70 20.43
C PHE A 69 -9.63 11.72 19.66
N MET A 70 -9.28 10.60 19.03
CA MET A 70 -8.18 10.55 18.10
C MET A 70 -8.42 11.51 16.91
N PRO A 71 -7.36 12.09 16.31
CA PRO A 71 -7.50 13.05 15.22
C PRO A 71 -8.23 12.44 14.02
N ASP A 72 -8.96 13.29 13.29
CA ASP A 72 -9.64 12.99 12.01
C ASP A 72 -10.68 11.85 12.07
N TYR A 73 -11.12 11.45 13.26
CA TYR A 73 -12.19 10.47 13.48
C TYR A 73 -13.59 11.08 13.41
N LEU A 74 -13.86 11.85 12.35
CA LEU A 74 -15.14 12.53 12.12
C LEU A 74 -16.26 11.56 11.69
N VAL A 75 -15.90 10.38 11.16
CA VAL A 75 -16.85 9.32 10.79
C VAL A 75 -16.56 8.09 11.65
N TRP A 76 -17.55 7.64 12.42
CA TRP A 76 -17.40 6.54 13.37
C TRP A 76 -17.47 5.17 12.68
N HIS A 77 -16.63 4.98 11.67
CA HIS A 77 -16.64 3.82 10.77
C HIS A 77 -16.35 2.48 11.49
N LYS A 78 -15.60 2.49 12.62
CA LYS A 78 -15.42 1.31 13.48
C LYS A 78 -16.60 1.05 14.44
N HIS A 79 -17.55 1.97 14.50
CA HIS A 79 -18.70 1.98 15.42
C HIS A 79 -20.03 2.06 14.66
N GLY A 80 -20.06 1.52 13.43
CA GLY A 80 -21.26 1.27 12.66
C GLY A 80 -21.82 2.48 11.90
N GLU A 81 -21.08 3.58 11.81
CA GLU A 81 -21.47 4.69 10.95
C GLU A 81 -20.97 4.50 9.52
N GLN A 82 -21.89 4.51 8.56
CA GLN A 82 -21.57 4.50 7.13
C GLN A 82 -21.48 5.95 6.62
N ALA A 83 -20.41 6.29 5.92
CA ALA A 83 -20.27 7.61 5.31
C ALA A 83 -21.38 7.79 4.27
N SER A 84 -22.28 8.77 4.45
CA SER A 84 -23.14 9.21 3.35
C SER A 84 -22.25 9.78 2.26
N HIS A 85 -22.34 9.24 1.05
CA HIS A 85 -21.67 9.77 -0.14
C HIS A 85 -22.03 11.25 -0.35
N ARG A 86 -21.25 12.14 0.24
CA ARG A 86 -21.07 13.50 -0.21
C ARG A 86 -19.59 13.63 -0.52
N ILE A 87 -19.34 13.87 -1.80
CA ILE A 87 -18.04 14.19 -2.38
C ILE A 87 -17.43 15.29 -1.52
N SER A 88 -16.58 14.87 -0.59
CA SER A 88 -15.76 15.75 0.23
C SER A 88 -14.41 15.77 -0.46
N GLU A 89 -13.83 16.95 -0.59
CA GLU A 89 -12.55 17.19 -1.23
C GLU A 89 -11.52 16.12 -0.86
N PRO A 90 -10.70 15.65 -1.82
CA PRO A 90 -9.76 14.58 -1.56
C PRO A 90 -8.75 15.05 -0.52
N VAL A 91 -8.82 14.45 0.67
CA VAL A 91 -7.68 14.43 1.58
C VAL A 91 -6.55 13.79 0.78
N GLN A 92 -5.52 14.58 0.49
CA GLN A 92 -4.28 14.11 -0.14
C GLN A 92 -3.58 13.13 0.81
N GLN A 93 -4.05 11.89 0.84
CA GLN A 93 -3.25 10.76 1.26
C GLN A 93 -2.20 10.55 0.17
N SER A 94 -0.93 10.73 0.54
CA SER A 94 0.19 10.57 -0.37
C SER A 94 0.27 9.13 -0.84
N HIS A 95 0.25 8.91 -2.16
CA HIS A 95 0.44 7.60 -2.78
C HIS A 95 1.72 6.87 -2.32
N ASP A 96 2.71 7.61 -1.80
CA ASP A 96 4.00 7.09 -1.35
C ASP A 96 3.94 6.15 -0.13
N GLY A 97 2.83 6.14 0.64
CA GLY A 97 2.67 5.28 1.83
C GLY A 97 2.22 3.85 1.54
N MET A 98 1.60 3.59 0.39
CA MET A 98 0.90 2.34 0.09
C MET A 98 1.84 1.12 -0.02
N MET A 99 3.02 1.30 -0.63
CA MET A 99 4.02 0.24 -0.73
C MET A 99 4.72 -0.03 0.62
N MET A 100 4.77 0.97 1.50
CA MET A 100 5.34 0.83 2.85
C MET A 100 4.40 0.08 3.79
N ASP A 101 3.09 0.29 3.66
CA ASP A 101 2.11 -0.52 4.39
C ASP A 101 2.17 -1.99 3.96
N MET A 102 2.38 -2.26 2.65
CA MET A 102 2.65 -3.60 2.16
C MET A 102 3.93 -4.20 2.76
N LEU A 103 5.02 -3.43 2.84
CA LEU A 103 6.29 -3.87 3.44
C LEU A 103 6.17 -4.12 4.95
N ASN A 104 5.39 -3.30 5.66
CA ASN A 104 5.09 -3.48 7.08
C ASN A 104 4.20 -4.71 7.31
N ASP A 105 3.23 -4.99 6.44
CA ASP A 105 2.38 -6.19 6.50
C ASP A 105 3.12 -7.47 6.09
N LEU A 106 4.10 -7.36 5.19
CA LEU A 106 5.13 -8.37 5.01
C LEU A 106 5.88 -8.56 6.34
N ALA A 107 6.49 -7.50 6.89
CA ALA A 107 7.33 -7.53 8.09
C ALA A 107 6.63 -8.14 9.34
N MET A 108 5.34 -7.86 9.55
CA MET A 108 4.58 -8.35 10.71
C MET A 108 4.06 -9.80 10.59
N GLY A 109 4.38 -10.51 9.51
CA GLY A 109 3.94 -11.89 9.25
C GLY A 109 5.02 -12.97 9.33
N PHE A 110 6.22 -12.65 9.83
CA PHE A 110 7.40 -13.51 9.69
C PHE A 110 7.74 -14.29 10.97
N GLU A 111 7.56 -15.61 10.89
CA GLU A 111 8.30 -16.59 11.69
C GLU A 111 9.08 -17.47 10.71
N PHE A 112 10.42 -17.39 10.74
CA PHE A 112 11.27 -18.35 10.04
C PHE A 112 12.02 -19.19 11.05
N ASP A 113 11.84 -20.50 10.93
CA ASP A 113 12.60 -21.52 11.64
C ASP A 113 13.81 -21.87 10.75
N LEU A 114 14.98 -21.32 11.08
CA LEU A 114 16.23 -21.44 10.31
C LEU A 114 16.79 -22.88 10.24
N GLU A 115 16.17 -23.85 10.93
CA GLU A 115 16.71 -25.20 11.15
C GLU A 115 16.20 -26.29 10.19
N LYS A 116 15.50 -25.98 9.08
CA LYS A 116 14.99 -27.03 8.14
C LYS A 116 15.63 -27.02 6.74
N GLU A 117 15.90 -28.23 6.24
CA GLU A 117 16.69 -28.67 5.07
C GLU A 117 16.42 -28.03 3.68
N ASN A 118 15.51 -27.06 3.54
CA ASN A 118 15.22 -26.39 2.26
C ASN A 118 15.53 -24.90 2.36
N HIS A 119 16.80 -24.53 2.17
CA HIS A 119 17.20 -23.13 2.14
C HIS A 119 16.56 -22.39 0.95
N PRO A 120 15.94 -21.21 1.15
CA PRO A 120 15.41 -20.39 0.06
C PRO A 120 16.50 -20.01 -0.96
N PRO A 121 16.15 -19.66 -2.21
CA PRO A 121 17.13 -19.19 -3.20
C PRO A 121 17.94 -17.97 -2.72
N PRO A 122 19.19 -17.76 -3.18
CA PRO A 122 20.04 -16.64 -2.72
C PRO A 122 19.40 -15.26 -2.83
N GLU A 123 18.63 -15.00 -3.89
CA GLU A 123 17.88 -13.75 -4.09
C GLU A 123 16.86 -13.51 -2.96
N VAL A 124 16.22 -14.58 -2.47
CA VAL A 124 15.24 -14.52 -1.39
C VAL A 124 15.92 -14.29 -0.05
N GLN A 125 17.07 -14.92 0.18
CA GLN A 125 17.89 -14.69 1.37
C GLN A 125 18.40 -13.24 1.43
N GLU A 126 18.85 -12.69 0.30
CA GLU A 126 19.23 -11.28 0.19
C GLU A 126 18.09 -10.34 0.58
N PHE A 127 16.89 -10.58 0.05
CA PHE A 127 15.73 -9.78 0.38
C PHE A 127 15.38 -9.84 1.87
N TYR A 128 15.37 -11.03 2.47
CA TYR A 128 15.10 -11.16 3.90
C TYR A 128 16.15 -10.48 4.77
N ARG A 129 17.43 -10.60 4.43
CA ARG A 129 18.49 -9.89 5.15
C ARG A 129 18.32 -8.37 5.11
N LEU A 130 17.93 -7.83 3.95
CA LEU A 130 17.67 -6.40 3.80
C LEU A 130 16.44 -5.96 4.61
N LEU A 131 15.42 -6.82 4.71
CA LEU A 131 14.25 -6.56 5.51
C LEU A 131 14.58 -6.57 7.01
N GLU A 132 15.31 -7.58 7.48
CA GLU A 132 15.79 -7.67 8.86
C GLU A 132 16.63 -6.45 9.23
N ALA A 133 17.61 -6.09 8.40
CA ALA A 133 18.44 -4.90 8.63
C ALA A 133 17.62 -3.60 8.67
N GLY A 134 16.50 -3.54 7.95
CA GLY A 134 15.59 -2.40 7.97
C GLY A 134 14.66 -2.37 9.17
N ASP A 135 14.28 -3.53 9.68
CA ASP A 135 13.40 -3.70 10.85
C ASP A 135 14.15 -3.54 12.19
N GLU A 136 15.49 -3.52 12.15
CA GLU A 136 16.28 -3.16 13.31
C GLU A 136 15.88 -1.78 13.86
N LYS A 137 15.84 -1.67 15.19
CA LYS A 137 15.63 -0.39 15.87
C LYS A 137 16.68 0.63 15.42
N LEU A 138 16.25 1.88 15.26
CA LEU A 138 17.13 2.99 14.95
C LEU A 138 18.22 3.19 16.01
N HIS A 139 17.88 2.97 17.28
CA HIS A 139 18.78 2.89 18.44
C HIS A 139 17.99 2.27 19.62
N ASP A 140 18.67 1.91 20.71
CA ASP A 140 18.04 1.15 21.81
C ASP A 140 16.93 1.90 22.54
N HIS A 141 17.02 3.23 22.57
CA HIS A 141 16.07 4.11 23.25
C HIS A 141 14.81 4.45 22.43
N THR A 142 14.56 3.80 21.29
CA THR A 142 13.34 4.02 20.49
C THR A 142 12.68 2.72 20.04
N LYS A 143 11.38 2.79 19.77
CA LYS A 143 10.62 1.70 19.11
C LYS A 143 10.63 1.83 17.58
N LYS A 144 11.20 2.90 17.05
CA LYS A 144 11.23 3.17 15.61
C LYS A 144 12.37 2.43 14.94
N THR A 145 12.08 1.77 13.82
CA THR A 145 13.05 1.03 13.02
C THR A 145 13.81 1.97 12.08
N VAL A 146 14.92 1.49 11.51
CA VAL A 146 15.66 2.21 10.47
C VAL A 146 14.74 2.48 9.27
N LEU A 147 13.96 1.48 8.85
CA LEU A 147 13.03 1.58 7.74
C LEU A 147 11.94 2.62 8.00
N ASP A 148 11.36 2.66 9.20
CA ASP A 148 10.37 3.66 9.62
C ASP A 148 10.92 5.09 9.46
N MET A 149 12.15 5.32 9.91
CA MET A 149 12.78 6.63 9.88
C MET A 149 13.13 7.05 8.44
N VAL A 150 13.75 6.15 7.67
CA VAL A 150 14.15 6.39 6.28
C VAL A 150 12.92 6.67 5.40
N SER A 151 11.86 5.89 5.57
CA SER A 151 10.60 6.07 4.86
C SER A 151 10.02 7.45 5.12
N ARG A 152 9.87 7.84 6.39
CA ARG A 152 9.33 9.16 6.76
C ARG A 152 10.17 10.31 6.20
N LEU A 153 11.49 10.21 6.27
CA LEU A 153 12.39 11.22 5.69
C LEU A 153 12.22 11.32 4.18
N MET A 154 12.11 10.20 3.47
CA MET A 154 11.87 10.16 2.03
C MET A 154 10.51 10.76 1.66
N THR A 155 9.46 10.46 2.42
CA THR A 155 8.12 11.08 2.23
C THR A 155 8.18 12.59 2.44
N ILE A 156 8.84 13.07 3.51
CA ILE A 156 9.00 14.51 3.77
C ILE A 156 9.75 15.17 2.62
N LYS A 157 10.85 14.56 2.16
CA LYS A 157 11.63 15.05 1.03
C LYS A 157 10.77 15.21 -0.22
N SER A 158 10.02 14.18 -0.59
CA SER A 158 9.15 14.20 -1.77
C SER A 158 8.04 15.23 -1.63
N LYS A 159 7.32 15.22 -0.51
CA LYS A 159 6.17 16.09 -0.24
C LYS A 159 6.53 17.58 -0.26
N HIS A 160 7.70 17.92 0.25
CA HIS A 160 8.16 19.31 0.35
C HIS A 160 9.23 19.68 -0.69
N ASN A 161 9.47 18.80 -1.66
CA ASN A 161 10.47 18.97 -2.71
C ASN A 161 11.86 19.39 -2.16
N ILE A 162 12.27 18.79 -1.04
CA ILE A 162 13.54 19.10 -0.37
C ILE A 162 14.68 18.69 -1.30
N SER A 163 15.71 19.55 -1.41
CA SER A 163 16.88 19.26 -2.25
C SER A 163 17.68 18.05 -1.72
N ASN A 164 18.60 17.51 -2.53
CA ASN A 164 19.45 16.41 -2.08
C ASN A 164 20.45 16.86 -1.01
N SER A 165 20.96 18.09 -1.11
CA SER A 165 21.84 18.68 -0.09
C SER A 165 21.10 18.84 1.23
N CYS A 166 19.93 19.48 1.21
CA CYS A 166 19.16 19.72 2.42
C CYS A 166 18.71 18.41 3.11
N PHE A 167 18.42 17.35 2.35
CA PHE A 167 18.18 16.03 2.95
C PHE A 167 19.40 15.53 3.74
N ASN A 168 20.59 15.65 3.15
CA ASN A 168 21.82 15.20 3.81
C ASN A 168 22.11 16.05 5.06
N ASP A 169 21.93 17.38 4.97
CA ASP A 169 22.10 18.31 6.09
C ASP A 169 21.13 17.96 7.23
N ILE A 170 19.87 17.63 6.91
CA ILE A 170 18.88 17.17 7.91
C ILE A 170 19.33 15.85 8.55
N THR A 171 19.79 14.87 7.77
CA THR A 171 20.25 13.59 8.34
C THR A 171 21.49 13.75 9.21
N GLU A 172 22.40 14.67 8.86
CA GLU A 172 23.58 15.02 9.65
C GLU A 172 23.18 15.68 10.97
N LEU A 173 22.32 16.71 10.91
CA LEU A 173 21.79 17.39 12.10
C LEU A 173 21.05 16.41 13.03
N VAL A 174 20.24 15.50 12.49
CA VAL A 174 19.54 14.50 13.29
C VAL A 174 20.54 13.54 13.94
N SER A 175 21.62 13.17 13.24
CA SER A 175 22.67 12.29 13.78
C SER A 175 23.41 12.94 14.96
N GLU A 176 23.53 14.26 14.99
CA GLU A 176 24.18 14.99 16.10
C GLU A 176 23.35 15.02 17.39
N VAL A 177 22.03 14.90 17.30
CA VAL A 177 21.11 15.04 18.45
C VAL A 177 20.59 13.72 19.00
N ILE A 178 20.86 12.60 18.31
CA ILE A 178 20.48 11.25 18.75
C ILE A 178 21.70 10.48 19.30
N PRO A 179 21.50 9.37 20.03
CA PRO A 179 22.60 8.57 20.57
C PRO A 179 23.61 8.12 19.51
N SER A 180 24.90 8.09 19.85
CA SER A 180 25.99 7.84 18.89
C SER A 180 26.01 6.42 18.30
N ASP A 181 25.31 5.47 18.91
CA ASP A 181 25.10 4.11 18.45
C ASP A 181 23.94 3.97 17.44
N HIS A 182 23.37 5.09 16.97
CA HIS A 182 22.26 5.09 16.02
C HIS A 182 22.60 4.43 14.67
N LYS A 183 21.57 3.86 14.04
CA LYS A 183 21.64 3.20 12.74
C LYS A 183 21.07 4.05 11.60
N LEU A 184 20.83 5.36 11.83
CA LEU A 184 20.34 6.28 10.80
C LEU A 184 21.26 6.30 9.57
N LEU A 185 20.66 6.27 8.37
CA LEU A 185 21.40 6.35 7.12
C LEU A 185 21.97 7.76 6.92
N LYS A 186 23.26 7.82 6.59
CA LYS A 186 24.04 9.07 6.55
C LYS A 186 23.70 10.01 5.41
N ASN A 187 23.00 9.55 4.37
CA ASN A 187 22.68 10.36 3.20
C ASN A 187 21.56 9.76 2.35
N LEU A 188 21.08 10.55 1.39
CA LEU A 188 20.04 10.18 0.44
C LEU A 188 20.41 8.97 -0.43
N TYR A 189 21.67 8.78 -0.78
CA TYR A 189 22.10 7.64 -1.61
C TYR A 189 21.87 6.32 -0.87
N LEU A 190 22.27 6.25 0.40
CA LEU A 190 22.04 5.07 1.24
C LEU A 190 20.54 4.82 1.44
N ALA A 191 19.75 5.87 1.69
CA ALA A 191 18.30 5.78 1.78
C ALA A 191 17.68 5.20 0.50
N LYS A 192 18.05 5.73 -0.67
CA LYS A 192 17.59 5.22 -1.97
C LYS A 192 18.03 3.78 -2.21
N LYS A 193 19.26 3.42 -1.82
CA LYS A 193 19.81 2.06 -1.98
C LYS A 193 19.04 1.06 -1.13
N MET A 194 18.74 1.40 0.12
CA MET A 194 17.90 0.58 1.01
C MET A 194 16.51 0.38 0.39
N MET A 195 15.85 1.46 -0.03
CA MET A 195 14.52 1.39 -0.63
C MET A 195 14.51 0.59 -1.93
N ALA A 196 15.56 0.72 -2.77
CA ALA A 196 15.72 -0.06 -3.99
C ALA A 196 15.98 -1.55 -3.71
N GLY A 197 16.74 -1.89 -2.65
CA GLY A 197 16.91 -3.27 -2.19
C GLY A 197 15.59 -3.88 -1.71
N LEU A 198 14.77 -3.08 -1.04
CA LEU A 198 13.37 -3.38 -0.73
C LEU A 198 12.43 -3.19 -1.93
N GLY A 199 12.99 -3.08 -3.15
CA GLY A 199 12.36 -3.05 -4.48
C GLY A 199 11.27 -2.02 -4.69
N MET A 200 11.50 -0.85 -4.11
CA MET A 200 10.96 0.42 -4.60
C MET A 200 11.82 0.96 -5.75
N LYS A 201 12.37 0.07 -6.58
CA LYS A 201 13.14 0.46 -7.77
C LYS A 201 12.15 0.90 -8.84
N TYR A 202 12.40 2.07 -9.40
CA TYR A 202 11.78 2.49 -10.65
C TYR A 202 12.88 2.83 -11.66
N GLU A 203 12.54 2.65 -12.93
CA GLU A 203 13.39 2.95 -14.07
C GLU A 203 12.86 4.19 -14.78
N LYS A 204 13.78 5.05 -15.18
CA LYS A 204 13.47 6.21 -16.01
C LYS A 204 13.72 5.81 -17.45
N ILE A 205 12.66 5.81 -18.25
CA ILE A 205 12.73 5.46 -19.67
C ILE A 205 12.50 6.73 -20.46
N ASP A 206 13.51 7.10 -21.23
CA ASP A 206 13.47 8.25 -22.13
C ASP A 206 12.70 7.87 -23.40
N VAL A 207 11.52 8.47 -23.56
CA VAL A 207 10.67 8.31 -24.74
C VAL A 207 11.13 9.34 -25.76
N LYS A 208 11.83 8.88 -26.80
CA LYS A 208 12.45 9.77 -27.80
C LYS A 208 11.42 10.47 -28.68
N ASN A 209 10.34 9.79 -29.05
CA ASN A 209 9.17 10.40 -29.66
C ASN A 209 7.88 9.65 -29.23
N GLU A 210 6.74 10.31 -29.35
CA GLU A 210 5.46 9.68 -28.98
C GLU A 210 4.92 8.72 -30.06
N ALA A 211 5.45 8.79 -31.28
CA ALA A 211 5.08 7.90 -32.38
C ALA A 211 5.71 6.50 -32.27
N GLY A 212 6.74 6.33 -31.43
CA GLY A 212 7.45 5.07 -31.24
C GLY A 212 8.56 4.79 -32.28
N ASP A 213 8.98 5.81 -33.05
CA ASP A 213 10.06 5.69 -34.03
C ASP A 213 11.44 5.82 -33.40
N ASN A 214 12.43 5.19 -34.03
CA ASN A 214 13.83 5.38 -33.70
C ASN A 214 14.30 6.73 -34.24
N VAL A 215 14.17 7.77 -33.43
CA VAL A 215 14.75 9.09 -33.72
C VAL A 215 16.05 9.29 -32.97
N ASP A 216 17.04 9.92 -33.61
CA ASP A 216 18.28 10.37 -32.98
C ASP A 216 18.07 11.72 -32.26
N ALA A 217 17.07 11.76 -31.38
CA ALA A 217 16.83 12.90 -30.52
C ALA A 217 17.78 12.86 -29.30
N THR A 218 18.52 13.94 -29.08
CA THR A 218 19.39 14.13 -27.90
C THR A 218 18.63 14.52 -26.63
N VAL A 219 17.36 14.94 -26.77
CA VAL A 219 16.49 15.32 -25.65
C VAL A 219 15.24 14.43 -25.68
N PRO A 220 14.87 13.78 -24.55
CA PRO A 220 13.66 12.96 -24.50
C PRO A 220 12.39 13.81 -24.64
N ALA A 221 11.41 13.33 -25.42
CA ALA A 221 10.09 13.95 -25.51
C ALA A 221 9.31 13.79 -24.19
N LYS A 222 9.39 12.60 -23.58
CA LYS A 222 8.84 12.31 -22.24
C LYS A 222 9.78 11.39 -21.46
N GLN A 223 9.78 11.53 -20.13
CA GLN A 223 10.47 10.60 -19.23
C GLN A 223 9.45 9.76 -18.47
N LEU A 224 9.26 8.53 -18.94
CA LEU A 224 8.39 7.53 -18.33
C LEU A 224 9.02 6.99 -17.05
N ARG A 225 8.23 6.82 -16.00
CA ARG A 225 8.66 6.08 -14.80
C ARG A 225 8.03 4.69 -14.84
N TYR A 226 8.86 3.67 -14.95
CA TYR A 226 8.44 2.27 -14.98
C TYR A 226 8.83 1.58 -13.68
N MET A 227 7.90 0.86 -13.07
CA MET A 227 8.10 0.06 -11.88
C MET A 227 8.00 -1.41 -12.31
N PRO A 228 9.13 -2.13 -12.38
CA PRO A 228 9.16 -3.54 -12.76
C PRO A 228 8.19 -4.39 -11.94
N ILE A 229 7.27 -5.08 -12.61
CA ILE A 229 6.15 -5.78 -11.98
C ILE A 229 6.53 -7.19 -11.57
N ILE A 230 7.45 -7.84 -12.29
CA ILE A 230 7.94 -9.19 -11.95
C ILE A 230 8.44 -9.22 -10.50
N LEU A 231 9.24 -8.24 -10.10
CA LEU A 231 9.77 -8.16 -8.74
C LEU A 231 8.67 -8.01 -7.69
N LEU A 232 7.64 -7.18 -7.96
CA LEU A 232 6.50 -6.98 -7.07
C LEU A 232 5.68 -8.27 -6.92
N LEU A 233 5.40 -8.95 -8.03
CA LEU A 233 4.63 -10.20 -8.03
C LEU A 233 5.38 -11.34 -7.32
N LYS A 234 6.70 -11.45 -7.50
CA LYS A 234 7.53 -12.41 -6.75
C LYS A 234 7.43 -12.22 -5.23
N ARG A 235 7.32 -10.97 -4.76
CA ARG A 235 7.28 -10.64 -3.33
C ARG A 235 5.99 -11.00 -2.62
N LEU A 236 4.87 -10.99 -3.35
CA LEU A 236 3.61 -11.50 -2.82
C LEU A 236 3.72 -12.96 -2.36
N PHE A 237 4.66 -13.72 -2.93
CA PHE A 237 4.94 -15.10 -2.54
C PHE A 237 5.97 -15.25 -1.41
N LEU A 238 6.61 -14.17 -0.96
CA LEU A 238 7.56 -14.19 0.17
C LEU A 238 6.87 -14.08 1.54
N SER A 239 5.68 -13.48 1.61
CA SER A 239 4.84 -13.58 2.82
C SER A 239 4.02 -14.87 2.78
N MET A 240 4.17 -15.71 3.80
CA MET A 240 3.42 -16.97 3.91
C MET A 240 1.89 -16.73 3.88
N LYS A 241 1.43 -15.68 4.57
CA LYS A 241 0.00 -15.30 4.65
C LYS A 241 -0.55 -14.83 3.30
N ILE A 242 0.22 -14.02 2.57
CA ILE A 242 -0.18 -13.52 1.25
C ILE A 242 -0.11 -14.65 0.22
N ALA A 243 0.98 -15.42 0.20
CA ALA A 243 1.18 -16.59 -0.67
C ALA A 243 0.07 -17.65 -0.53
N LYS A 244 -0.48 -17.81 0.68
CA LYS A 244 -1.68 -18.64 0.91
C LYS A 244 -2.93 -17.98 0.30
N SER A 245 -3.14 -16.70 0.58
CA SER A 245 -4.29 -15.94 0.07
C SER A 245 -4.33 -15.86 -1.47
N MET A 246 -3.16 -15.88 -2.13
CA MET A 246 -3.02 -15.90 -3.60
C MET A 246 -3.65 -17.12 -4.28
N ARG A 247 -3.98 -18.18 -3.54
CA ARG A 247 -4.63 -19.39 -4.08
C ARG A 247 -6.13 -19.41 -3.83
N TRP A 248 -6.64 -18.42 -3.11
CA TRP A 248 -8.01 -18.39 -2.62
C TRP A 248 -9.03 -18.56 -3.75
N HIS A 249 -8.81 -17.91 -4.89
CA HIS A 249 -9.73 -17.99 -6.04
C HIS A 249 -10.07 -19.43 -6.46
N LYS A 250 -9.11 -20.36 -6.32
CA LYS A 250 -9.23 -21.77 -6.69
C LYS A 250 -9.53 -22.68 -5.49
N GLU A 251 -9.02 -22.33 -4.32
CA GLU A 251 -9.13 -23.16 -3.09
C GLU A 251 -10.33 -22.77 -2.21
N ARG A 252 -11.12 -21.77 -2.59
CA ARG A 252 -12.33 -21.37 -1.86
C ARG A 252 -13.34 -22.52 -1.81
N SER A 253 -13.96 -22.74 -0.65
CA SER A 253 -15.01 -23.75 -0.49
C SER A 253 -16.24 -23.35 -1.29
N SER A 254 -16.62 -24.17 -2.28
CA SER A 254 -17.76 -23.95 -3.19
C SER A 254 -19.14 -23.99 -2.52
N GLY A 255 -19.21 -24.13 -1.19
CA GLY A 255 -20.42 -24.56 -0.47
C GLY A 255 -21.51 -23.50 -0.22
N SER A 256 -21.45 -22.30 -0.81
CA SER A 256 -22.43 -21.24 -0.50
C SER A 256 -22.57 -20.15 -1.58
N GLN A 257 -22.28 -20.44 -2.85
CA GLN A 257 -22.51 -19.47 -3.92
C GLN A 257 -23.56 -20.04 -4.88
N SER A 258 -24.69 -19.35 -5.00
CA SER A 258 -25.62 -19.57 -6.11
C SER A 258 -24.89 -19.28 -7.41
N GLU A 259 -24.97 -20.18 -8.39
CA GLU A 259 -24.26 -20.07 -9.68
C GLU A 259 -24.56 -18.76 -10.42
N ASP A 260 -25.69 -18.11 -10.12
CA ASP A 260 -26.15 -16.86 -10.75
C ASP A 260 -25.57 -15.56 -10.15
N VAL A 261 -24.73 -15.62 -9.11
CA VAL A 261 -24.21 -14.40 -8.45
C VAL A 261 -22.69 -14.31 -8.51
N MET A 262 -22.21 -13.36 -9.29
CA MET A 262 -20.79 -13.00 -9.36
C MET A 262 -20.38 -12.26 -8.08
N VAL A 263 -19.45 -12.82 -7.31
CA VAL A 263 -18.93 -12.19 -6.07
C VAL A 263 -17.42 -11.94 -6.12
N HIS A 264 -16.78 -12.36 -7.21
CA HIS A 264 -15.35 -12.23 -7.44
C HIS A 264 -15.04 -12.26 -8.94
N PRO A 265 -13.96 -11.60 -9.43
CA PRO A 265 -13.56 -11.66 -10.85
C PRO A 265 -13.41 -13.08 -11.40
N ALA A 266 -13.01 -14.03 -10.55
CA ALA A 266 -12.92 -15.46 -10.92
C ALA A 266 -14.26 -16.12 -11.29
N ASP A 267 -15.38 -15.49 -10.96
CA ASP A 267 -16.72 -15.96 -11.33
C ASP A 267 -17.14 -15.46 -12.73
N GLY A 268 -16.39 -14.50 -13.29
CA GLY A 268 -16.68 -13.85 -14.56
C GLY A 268 -16.25 -14.65 -15.78
N ASP A 269 -16.93 -14.38 -16.90
CA ASP A 269 -16.72 -15.12 -18.16
C ASP A 269 -15.32 -14.93 -18.73
N ALA A 270 -14.71 -13.75 -18.57
CA ALA A 270 -13.33 -13.50 -19.00
C ALA A 270 -12.33 -14.43 -18.30
N TRP A 271 -12.52 -14.68 -17.00
CA TRP A 271 -11.68 -15.61 -16.25
C TRP A 271 -11.89 -17.05 -16.72
N LYS A 272 -13.15 -17.47 -16.86
CA LYS A 272 -13.50 -18.82 -17.32
C LYS A 272 -12.97 -19.09 -18.73
N ALA A 273 -13.13 -18.12 -19.65
CA ALA A 273 -12.61 -18.20 -21.01
C ALA A 273 -11.07 -18.30 -21.04
N MET A 274 -10.39 -17.59 -20.14
CA MET A 274 -8.94 -17.70 -19.99
C MET A 274 -8.53 -19.10 -19.47
N ASP A 275 -9.28 -19.65 -18.53
CA ASP A 275 -9.03 -20.98 -17.98
C ASP A 275 -9.26 -22.09 -19.02
N GLU A 276 -10.24 -21.90 -19.92
CA GLU A 276 -10.47 -22.76 -21.09
C GLU A 276 -9.38 -22.61 -22.15
N PHE A 277 -8.90 -21.39 -22.39
CA PHE A 277 -7.88 -21.09 -23.40
C PHE A 277 -6.50 -21.72 -23.06
N ASP A 278 -6.07 -21.67 -21.80
CA ASP A 278 -4.84 -22.30 -21.34
C ASP A 278 -5.06 -23.07 -20.02
N PRO A 279 -5.48 -24.36 -20.11
CA PRO A 279 -5.69 -25.19 -18.94
C PRO A 279 -4.42 -25.45 -18.12
N GLU A 280 -3.23 -25.35 -18.73
CA GLU A 280 -1.96 -25.51 -18.01
C GLU A 280 -1.67 -24.30 -17.12
N PHE A 281 -1.90 -23.10 -17.64
CA PHE A 281 -1.87 -21.85 -16.87
C PHE A 281 -2.88 -21.90 -15.72
N ALA A 282 -4.10 -22.36 -16.02
CA ALA A 282 -5.17 -22.44 -15.05
C ALA A 282 -4.94 -23.49 -13.96
N ARG A 283 -4.19 -24.55 -14.26
CA ARG A 283 -3.88 -25.65 -13.35
C ARG A 283 -3.19 -25.16 -12.08
N ASP A 284 -2.22 -24.25 -12.19
CA ASP A 284 -1.51 -23.71 -11.03
C ASP A 284 -2.31 -22.55 -10.40
N PRO A 285 -2.79 -22.66 -9.14
CA PRO A 285 -3.51 -21.58 -8.47
C PRO A 285 -2.66 -20.32 -8.26
N ARG A 286 -1.33 -20.41 -8.39
CA ARG A 286 -0.38 -19.32 -8.20
C ARG A 286 -0.18 -18.46 -9.44
N SER A 287 -0.69 -18.89 -10.60
CA SER A 287 -0.67 -18.09 -11.83
C SER A 287 -1.56 -16.86 -11.64
N PHE A 288 -1.00 -15.66 -11.81
CA PHE A 288 -1.71 -14.40 -11.60
C PHE A 288 -2.72 -14.10 -12.70
N ARG A 289 -3.90 -13.67 -12.30
CA ARG A 289 -4.84 -12.90 -13.11
C ARG A 289 -4.76 -11.47 -12.65
N LEU A 290 -4.35 -10.58 -13.55
CA LEU A 290 -4.08 -9.18 -13.26
C LEU A 290 -5.21 -8.31 -13.82
N GLY A 291 -5.77 -7.45 -12.97
CA GLY A 291 -6.52 -6.29 -13.43
C GLY A 291 -5.56 -5.18 -13.82
N LEU A 292 -5.82 -4.53 -14.95
CA LEU A 292 -5.13 -3.30 -15.35
C LEU A 292 -6.11 -2.13 -15.37
N ALA A 293 -5.75 -1.03 -14.72
CA ALA A 293 -6.52 0.21 -14.77
C ALA A 293 -5.60 1.38 -15.10
N THR A 294 -6.08 2.32 -15.90
CA THR A 294 -5.34 3.53 -16.26
C THR A 294 -6.29 4.70 -16.35
N ASP A 295 -5.91 5.84 -15.79
CA ASP A 295 -6.69 7.08 -15.86
C ASP A 295 -5.76 8.29 -15.76
N GLY A 296 -6.25 9.43 -16.25
CA GLY A 296 -5.57 10.71 -16.16
C GLY A 296 -5.98 11.44 -14.89
N PHE A 297 -5.01 11.87 -14.09
CA PHE A 297 -5.26 12.65 -12.87
C PHE A 297 -4.33 13.86 -12.78
N THR A 298 -4.77 14.88 -12.05
CA THR A 298 -3.97 16.08 -11.78
C THR A 298 -3.26 15.93 -10.43
N PRO A 299 -1.92 15.80 -10.38
CA PRO A 299 -1.15 15.53 -9.17
C PRO A 299 -0.98 16.79 -8.29
N PHE A 300 -1.12 17.98 -8.88
CA PHE A 300 -1.03 19.27 -8.20
C PHE A 300 -2.41 19.92 -8.20
N SER A 301 -2.73 20.70 -7.18
CA SER A 301 -4.07 21.18 -6.80
C SER A 301 -5.04 21.50 -7.95
N THR A 302 -6.34 21.40 -7.68
CA THR A 302 -7.44 21.84 -8.58
C THR A 302 -7.36 23.31 -9.03
N SER A 303 -6.51 24.11 -8.39
CA SER A 303 -6.23 25.52 -8.69
C SER A 303 -4.99 25.76 -9.56
N ALA A 304 -4.22 24.72 -9.89
CA ALA A 304 -3.06 24.80 -10.77
C ALA A 304 -3.44 24.59 -12.25
N SER A 305 -2.57 25.01 -13.17
CA SER A 305 -2.73 24.75 -14.61
C SER A 305 -3.00 23.27 -14.88
N PRO A 306 -3.87 22.91 -15.84
CA PRO A 306 -4.24 21.53 -16.12
C PRO A 306 -3.01 20.71 -16.49
N TYR A 307 -2.57 19.84 -15.58
CA TYR A 307 -1.49 18.88 -15.77
C TYR A 307 -2.05 17.49 -15.50
N SER A 308 -2.34 16.71 -16.54
CA SER A 308 -2.80 15.32 -16.39
C SER A 308 -1.61 14.39 -16.51
N CYS A 309 -1.26 13.64 -15.46
CA CYS A 309 -0.41 12.46 -15.60
C CYS A 309 -1.24 11.18 -15.52
N TRP A 310 -0.72 10.12 -16.11
CA TRP A 310 -1.45 8.86 -16.28
C TRP A 310 -0.70 7.74 -15.58
N GLN A 311 -1.30 7.12 -14.57
CA GLN A 311 -0.75 5.88 -14.01
C GLN A 311 -1.42 4.65 -14.58
N VAL A 312 -0.63 3.58 -14.68
CA VAL A 312 -1.15 2.24 -14.90
C VAL A 312 -1.06 1.49 -13.57
N PHE A 313 -2.22 1.14 -13.04
CA PHE A 313 -2.38 0.31 -11.85
C PHE A 313 -2.52 -1.16 -12.21
N ILE A 314 -2.00 -2.02 -11.35
CA ILE A 314 -2.08 -3.48 -11.44
C ILE A 314 -2.65 -4.03 -10.14
N MET A 315 -3.66 -4.89 -10.26
CA MET A 315 -4.31 -5.53 -9.12
C MET A 315 -4.28 -7.06 -9.29
N PRO A 316 -3.83 -7.83 -8.30
CA PRO A 316 -3.81 -9.28 -8.38
C PRO A 316 -5.18 -9.86 -8.01
N TYR A 317 -6.01 -10.13 -9.02
CA TYR A 317 -7.37 -10.65 -8.85
C TYR A 317 -7.43 -12.05 -8.24
N ASN A 318 -6.31 -12.71 -7.97
CA ASN A 318 -6.26 -13.97 -7.24
C ASN A 318 -6.66 -13.85 -5.76
N LEU A 319 -6.48 -12.66 -5.18
CA LEU A 319 -6.71 -12.41 -3.76
C LEU A 319 -8.20 -12.43 -3.40
N PRO A 320 -8.57 -12.79 -2.16
CA PRO A 320 -9.97 -12.77 -1.73
C PRO A 320 -10.56 -11.34 -1.78
N PRO A 321 -11.90 -11.21 -1.88
CA PRO A 321 -12.60 -9.92 -1.96
C PRO A 321 -12.21 -8.90 -0.88
N LYS A 322 -11.89 -9.38 0.32
CA LYS A 322 -11.45 -8.55 1.45
C LYS A 322 -10.02 -7.97 1.32
N MET A 323 -9.28 -8.36 0.28
CA MET A 323 -7.88 -7.98 0.05
C MET A 323 -7.68 -7.33 -1.33
N VAL A 324 -8.26 -7.89 -2.39
CA VAL A 324 -7.92 -7.57 -3.79
C VAL A 324 -7.90 -6.07 -4.18
N LEU A 325 -8.74 -5.22 -3.55
CA LEU A 325 -8.78 -3.78 -3.81
C LEU A 325 -8.32 -2.92 -2.63
N LYS A 326 -7.61 -3.50 -1.66
CA LYS A 326 -6.93 -2.70 -0.66
C LYS A 326 -5.70 -2.03 -1.27
N ASP A 327 -5.39 -0.84 -0.77
CA ASP A 327 -4.26 -0.01 -1.20
C ASP A 327 -2.93 -0.78 -1.28
N GLU A 328 -2.68 -1.68 -0.33
CA GLU A 328 -1.47 -2.54 -0.27
C GLU A 328 -1.35 -3.56 -1.41
N PHE A 329 -2.43 -3.80 -2.16
CA PHE A 329 -2.50 -4.72 -3.31
C PHE A 329 -2.82 -4.01 -4.63
N ILE A 330 -2.82 -2.67 -4.66
CA ILE A 330 -2.92 -1.88 -5.88
C ILE A 330 -1.53 -1.34 -6.20
N PHE A 331 -0.88 -1.90 -7.21
CA PHE A 331 0.49 -1.53 -7.59
C PHE A 331 0.50 -0.53 -8.72
N ILE A 332 1.38 0.46 -8.65
CA ILE A 332 1.68 1.31 -9.80
C ILE A 332 2.74 0.59 -10.63
N ALA A 333 2.47 0.36 -11.92
CA ALA A 333 3.44 -0.18 -12.86
C ALA A 333 4.09 0.92 -13.71
N LEU A 334 3.33 1.94 -14.08
CA LEU A 334 3.79 3.01 -14.97
C LEU A 334 3.26 4.36 -14.48
N VAL A 335 4.07 5.40 -14.63
CA VAL A 335 3.64 6.81 -14.54
C VAL A 335 4.08 7.53 -15.81
N ILE A 336 3.11 7.83 -16.66
CA ILE A 336 3.28 8.58 -17.90
C ILE A 336 3.14 10.07 -17.56
N PRO A 337 4.17 10.88 -17.84
CA PRO A 337 4.13 12.31 -17.51
C PRO A 337 3.13 13.05 -18.40
N GLY A 338 2.47 14.04 -17.80
CA GLY A 338 1.60 15.00 -18.48
C GLY A 338 2.37 16.05 -19.29
N PRO A 339 1.68 17.11 -19.77
CA PRO A 339 0.30 17.48 -19.45
C PRO A 339 -0.77 16.84 -20.37
N GLU A 340 -0.35 16.29 -21.51
CA GLU A 340 -1.26 15.81 -22.56
C GLU A 340 -1.63 14.33 -22.39
N HIS A 341 -2.89 14.03 -22.67
CA HIS A 341 -3.41 12.67 -22.74
C HIS A 341 -2.62 11.84 -23.77
N PRO A 342 -2.13 10.63 -23.43
CA PRO A 342 -1.26 9.84 -24.31
C PRO A 342 -1.95 9.40 -25.62
N GLY A 343 -3.28 9.40 -25.65
CA GLY A 343 -4.09 9.30 -26.85
C GLY A 343 -3.87 7.96 -27.56
N LYS A 344 -3.68 8.01 -28.89
CA LYS A 344 -3.38 6.84 -29.71
C LYS A 344 -1.99 6.23 -29.45
N ASN A 345 -1.16 6.93 -28.67
CA ASN A 345 0.23 6.54 -28.40
C ASN A 345 0.36 5.81 -27.05
N LEU A 346 -0.73 5.52 -26.33
CA LEU A 346 -0.70 4.80 -25.05
C LEU A 346 0.11 3.50 -25.13
N ASN A 347 -0.07 2.75 -26.21
CA ASN A 347 0.65 1.52 -26.56
C ASN A 347 2.19 1.69 -26.58
N VAL A 348 2.72 2.86 -26.96
CA VAL A 348 4.16 3.13 -26.93
C VAL A 348 4.66 3.17 -25.49
N PHE A 349 3.92 3.81 -24.60
CA PHE A 349 4.27 3.92 -23.17
C PHE A 349 4.08 2.60 -22.41
N LEU A 350 3.14 1.75 -22.83
CA LEU A 350 2.89 0.43 -22.22
C LEU A 350 3.95 -0.62 -22.60
N ARG A 351 4.80 -0.36 -23.60
CA ARG A 351 5.80 -1.31 -24.11
C ARG A 351 6.63 -2.03 -23.02
N PRO A 352 7.27 -1.34 -22.05
CA PRO A 352 8.03 -2.03 -21.00
C PRO A 352 7.17 -2.99 -20.17
N LEU A 353 5.94 -2.59 -19.84
CA LEU A 353 4.98 -3.46 -19.13
C LEU A 353 4.59 -4.68 -19.98
N ILE A 354 4.32 -4.48 -21.28
CA ILE A 354 3.99 -5.58 -22.20
C ILE A 354 5.14 -6.58 -22.30
N GLU A 355 6.39 -6.13 -22.34
CA GLU A 355 7.55 -7.02 -22.39
C GLU A 355 7.71 -7.85 -21.10
N GLU A 356 7.42 -7.29 -19.92
CA GLU A 356 7.36 -8.10 -18.70
C GLU A 356 6.15 -9.04 -18.66
N LEU A 357 4.99 -8.62 -19.16
CA LEU A 357 3.82 -9.51 -19.27
C LEU A 357 4.10 -10.70 -20.19
N LYS A 358 4.85 -10.52 -21.28
CA LYS A 358 5.31 -11.63 -22.14
C LYS A 358 6.26 -12.57 -21.41
N GLN A 359 7.18 -12.05 -20.60
CA GLN A 359 8.07 -12.88 -19.77
C GLN A 359 7.30 -13.63 -18.68
N LEU A 360 6.31 -12.99 -18.06
CA LEU A 360 5.43 -13.65 -17.11
C LEU A 360 4.56 -14.71 -17.81
N TRP A 361 4.13 -14.48 -19.04
CA TRP A 361 3.36 -15.46 -19.78
C TRP A 361 4.15 -16.77 -20.00
N THR A 362 5.44 -16.67 -20.34
CA THR A 362 6.34 -17.84 -20.47
C THR A 362 6.71 -18.46 -19.13
N GLY A 363 6.85 -17.63 -18.09
CA GLY A 363 7.04 -18.05 -16.71
C GLY A 363 8.40 -17.64 -16.14
N VAL A 364 8.39 -17.14 -14.90
CA VAL A 364 9.58 -16.67 -14.18
C VAL A 364 9.81 -17.50 -12.91
N LYS A 365 11.04 -17.99 -12.69
CA LYS A 365 11.36 -18.74 -11.47
C LYS A 365 11.12 -17.90 -10.22
N THR A 366 10.34 -18.45 -9.29
CA THR A 366 9.90 -17.76 -8.07
C THR A 366 9.83 -18.75 -6.92
N TYR A 367 10.11 -18.27 -5.71
CA TYR A 367 9.97 -19.05 -4.48
C TYR A 367 8.66 -18.75 -3.78
N ASP A 368 8.00 -19.82 -3.33
CA ASP A 368 6.73 -19.78 -2.64
C ASP A 368 6.95 -20.10 -1.17
N SER A 369 6.90 -19.08 -0.31
CA SER A 369 7.15 -19.21 1.14
C SER A 369 6.12 -20.09 1.86
N TYR A 370 4.89 -20.17 1.34
CA TYR A 370 3.84 -21.01 1.92
C TYR A 370 4.03 -22.48 1.57
N ALA A 371 4.28 -22.80 0.30
CA ALA A 371 4.52 -24.17 -0.13
C ALA A 371 5.98 -24.61 0.04
N LYS A 372 6.88 -23.71 0.44
CA LYS A 372 8.33 -23.88 0.59
C LYS A 372 8.99 -24.54 -0.62
N LYS A 373 8.62 -24.10 -1.82
CA LYS A 373 9.11 -24.65 -3.09
C LYS A 373 9.23 -23.60 -4.18
N GLU A 374 10.13 -23.83 -5.12
CA GLU A 374 10.18 -23.03 -6.35
C GLU A 374 9.04 -23.41 -7.30
N PHE A 375 8.63 -22.45 -8.11
CA PHE A 375 7.68 -22.63 -9.20
C PHE A 375 7.92 -21.60 -10.30
N ASN A 376 7.32 -21.84 -11.46
CA ASN A 376 7.30 -20.87 -12.55
C ASN A 376 6.08 -19.96 -12.37
N LEU A 377 6.35 -18.74 -11.93
CA LEU A 377 5.35 -17.69 -11.83
C LEU A 377 4.89 -17.28 -13.22
N ARG A 378 3.61 -17.51 -13.50
CA ARG A 378 2.96 -17.02 -14.71
C ARG A 378 1.95 -15.92 -14.38
N ALA A 379 1.71 -15.01 -15.33
CA ALA A 379 0.67 -14.01 -15.22
C ALA A 379 -0.03 -13.76 -16.57
N ALA A 380 -1.31 -13.43 -16.49
CA ALA A 380 -2.11 -12.90 -17.59
C ALA A 380 -2.92 -11.71 -17.07
N TYR A 381 -3.15 -10.72 -17.93
CA TYR A 381 -4.11 -9.66 -17.61
C TYR A 381 -5.50 -10.07 -18.12
N LEU A 382 -6.54 -9.71 -17.37
CA LEU A 382 -7.96 -9.97 -17.70
C LEU A 382 -8.70 -8.69 -18.04
#